data_AF-A0A226D8R9-F1
#
_entry.id   AF-A0A226D8R9-F1
#
_cell.length_a   1.000
_cell.length_b   1.000
_cell.length_c   1.000
_cell.angle_alpha   90.00
_cell.angle_beta   90.00
_cell.angle_gamma   90.00
#
_symmetry.space_group_name_H-M   'P 1'
#
loop_
_entity.id
_entity.type
_entity.pdbx_description
1 polymer ?
#
loop_
_entity_poly.entity_id
_entity_poly.type
_entity_poly.pdbx_seq_one_letter_code
_entity_poly.pdbx_strand_id
1 'polypeptide(L)'
;MREYKGKKRSPTLKRILRFPLWRPGVSVVSRGIGLDQIAGQDAERIEIGLTGFADWKDPNSSSFYCYRYKTSTTGFADSKGVPKNVLPDKDTDGWDSTLNAVYFTALDSSINWRSDTNVIVFISNNLWKYAEDENPIRGPEYKLPSPNGNPTNFPCEQGPVSKKLLFDTLEKRKILLIGIQVLTPSIYRVYTNFFKTAYSPNNYHILEINGTDATAAGGITKLIMPIIRKRVCTCEMSSHLYLTPRKHLRPEESYLDRAMPKITFLLDKLLKEDPTTKLHLTTFGDYPTMENHNLNASYCYRYELTTSNKKTFLSAVRNVDSTYGGKDELESSLTALLYTATEPKIKWSSKDAKRVVKIIAVASDAFWKSYSEIPSSAGPEYGYPEGPTGGYGNCSYRPPYANDVLARLVNENFNLLPVIYGSYNTDRWNDTLRNFRLINDKYYMESESEPIYNFDSLNTTINRWADKSGKT
;
A
#
# COMPACT_ATOMS: atom_id res chain seq x y z
N MET A 1 55.13 9.79 51.31
CA MET A 1 55.84 10.84 50.55
C MET A 1 55.95 10.39 49.10
N ARG A 2 55.59 11.29 48.17
CA ARG A 2 55.75 11.28 46.71
C ARG A 2 54.82 10.39 45.88
N GLU A 3 53.83 11.09 45.33
CA GLU A 3 53.14 10.87 44.06
C GLU A 3 54.10 10.57 42.90
N TYR A 4 53.65 9.74 41.95
CA TYR A 4 53.87 9.99 40.53
C TYR A 4 52.74 9.42 39.67
N LYS A 5 52.55 10.09 38.54
CA LYS A 5 51.38 10.18 37.67
C LYS A 5 51.27 9.05 36.65
N GLY A 6 50.04 8.82 36.17
CA GLY A 6 49.78 8.80 34.72
C GLY A 6 49.31 7.50 34.09
N LYS A 7 47.99 7.38 33.88
CA LYS A 7 47.31 7.22 32.57
C LYS A 7 45.86 6.77 32.78
N LYS A 8 44.93 7.73 32.76
CA LYS A 8 43.51 7.45 32.50
C LYS A 8 43.34 7.25 31.00
N ARG A 9 42.91 6.06 30.56
CA ARG A 9 42.30 5.87 29.24
C ARG A 9 40.81 6.13 29.36
N SER A 10 40.34 7.10 28.58
CA SER A 10 38.96 7.50 28.40
C SER A 10 38.16 6.38 27.70
N PRO A 11 36.97 6.00 28.19
CA PRO A 11 36.03 5.23 27.39
C PRO A 11 35.29 6.17 26.44
N THR A 12 35.47 5.90 25.15
CA THR A 12 34.85 6.57 24.01
C THR A 12 33.33 6.62 24.18
N LEU A 13 32.80 7.83 24.40
CA LEU A 13 31.38 8.10 24.49
C LEU A 13 30.77 8.29 23.09
N LYS A 14 29.63 7.63 22.86
CA LYS A 14 28.52 8.00 21.95
C LYS A 14 28.81 8.08 20.44
N ARG A 15 28.50 6.99 19.72
CA ARG A 15 27.97 7.09 18.35
C ARG A 15 26.45 7.22 18.44
N ILE A 16 25.99 8.46 18.50
CA ILE A 16 24.60 8.84 18.23
C ILE A 16 24.35 8.57 16.75
N LEU A 17 23.41 7.68 16.43
CA LEU A 17 22.80 7.61 15.10
C LEU A 17 22.09 8.96 14.86
N ARG A 18 22.79 9.85 14.16
CA ARG A 18 22.21 11.09 13.64
C ARG A 18 21.39 10.74 12.40
N PHE A 19 20.08 10.69 12.54
CA PHE A 19 19.18 10.84 11.40
C PHE A 19 19.01 12.35 11.14
N PRO A 20 19.29 12.87 9.94
CA PRO A 20 18.91 14.23 9.64
C PRO A 20 17.39 14.30 9.55
N LEU A 21 16.84 15.28 10.26
CA LEU A 21 15.46 15.76 10.16
C LEU A 21 14.97 15.79 8.71
N TRP A 22 13.77 15.26 8.52
CA TRP A 22 12.95 15.39 7.32
C TRP A 22 12.88 16.85 6.87
N ARG A 23 13.12 17.09 5.58
CA ARG A 23 13.08 18.41 4.95
C ARG A 23 12.60 18.32 3.50
N PRO A 24 11.98 19.39 2.96
CA PRO A 24 10.77 19.18 2.17
C PRO A 24 11.01 18.94 0.59
N GLY A 25 10.11 18.25 -0.24
CA GLY A 25 9.84 18.02 -1.73
C GLY A 25 8.44 18.01 -2.51
N VAL A 26 8.19 18.77 -3.62
CA VAL A 26 7.22 18.53 -4.77
C VAL A 26 7.67 17.34 -5.65
N SER A 27 6.78 16.43 -6.09
CA SER A 27 7.18 15.14 -6.73
C SER A 27 6.36 14.77 -7.97
N VAL A 28 6.98 14.50 -9.13
CA VAL A 28 6.26 14.17 -10.38
C VAL A 28 6.21 12.65 -10.57
N VAL A 29 5.02 12.05 -10.42
CA VAL A 29 4.83 10.60 -10.59
C VAL A 29 4.11 10.33 -11.92
N SER A 30 4.84 9.94 -12.97
CA SER A 30 4.24 9.26 -14.12
C SER A 30 4.26 7.75 -13.86
N ARG A 31 3.21 7.01 -14.24
CA ARG A 31 2.95 5.64 -13.76
C ARG A 31 3.52 4.54 -14.65
N GLY A 32 3.91 3.47 -13.95
CA GLY A 32 3.92 2.06 -14.38
C GLY A 32 4.80 1.23 -13.45
N ILE A 33 4.24 0.13 -12.93
CA ILE A 33 4.73 -0.68 -11.80
C ILE A 33 5.95 -1.50 -12.21
N GLY A 34 6.95 -1.61 -11.35
CA GLY A 34 8.16 -2.38 -11.63
C GLY A 34 7.98 -3.89 -11.38
N LEU A 35 8.59 -4.68 -12.25
CA LEU A 35 9.20 -5.98 -11.95
C LEU A 35 10.43 -6.11 -12.86
N ASP A 36 11.61 -5.84 -12.29
CA ASP A 36 12.88 -6.24 -12.90
C ASP A 36 12.98 -7.77 -12.84
N GLN A 37 12.46 -8.48 -13.84
CA GLN A 37 13.01 -9.77 -14.30
C GLN A 37 12.37 -10.35 -15.57
N ILE A 38 12.12 -9.58 -16.64
CA ILE A 38 11.87 -10.22 -17.96
C ILE A 38 12.55 -9.42 -19.07
N ALA A 39 13.66 -9.96 -19.56
CA ALA A 39 14.31 -9.48 -20.77
C ALA A 39 13.46 -9.86 -22.00
N GLY A 40 13.01 -8.85 -22.76
CA GLY A 40 12.54 -9.03 -24.14
C GLY A 40 11.31 -8.22 -24.54
N GLN A 41 11.55 -7.11 -25.24
CA GLN A 41 10.65 -6.34 -26.12
C GLN A 41 9.56 -5.44 -25.49
N ASP A 42 9.82 -4.13 -25.58
CA ASP A 42 8.91 -2.97 -25.62
C ASP A 42 7.82 -2.86 -24.54
N ALA A 43 8.19 -3.01 -23.27
CA ALA A 43 7.42 -2.41 -22.18
C ALA A 43 7.51 -0.87 -22.27
N GLU A 44 6.38 -0.18 -22.26
CA GLU A 44 6.33 1.29 -22.16
C GLU A 44 7.14 1.73 -20.94
N ARG A 45 8.24 2.45 -21.18
CA ARG A 45 9.16 2.90 -20.13
C ARG A 45 8.51 4.03 -19.33
N ILE A 46 8.55 3.88 -18.02
CA ILE A 46 8.12 4.91 -17.07
C ILE A 46 9.28 5.86 -16.79
N GLU A 47 9.00 7.15 -16.92
CA GLU A 47 9.91 8.21 -16.50
C GLU A 47 9.34 8.91 -15.27
N ILE A 48 9.96 8.70 -14.11
CA ILE A 48 9.61 9.42 -12.89
C ILE A 48 10.49 10.67 -12.82
N GLY A 49 9.85 11.82 -12.66
CA GLY A 49 10.49 13.11 -12.59
C GLY A 49 10.50 13.67 -11.17
N LEU A 50 11.54 14.39 -10.80
CA LEU A 50 11.54 15.19 -9.59
C LEU A 50 11.99 16.60 -9.93
N THR A 51 11.08 17.54 -9.73
CA THR A 51 11.34 18.97 -9.91
C THR A 51 11.41 19.63 -8.55
N GLY A 52 12.54 20.28 -8.25
CA GLY A 52 12.63 21.25 -7.16
C GLY A 52 12.57 22.67 -7.72
N PHE A 53 11.84 23.55 -7.04
CA PHE A 53 11.81 24.99 -7.33
C PHE A 53 12.05 25.76 -6.05
N ALA A 54 13.06 26.63 -6.03
CA ALA A 54 13.34 27.50 -4.89
C ALA A 54 12.89 28.93 -5.22
N ASP A 55 12.22 29.60 -4.27
CA ASP A 55 11.86 31.01 -4.41
C ASP A 55 13.12 31.88 -4.56
N TRP A 56 13.06 33.01 -5.27
CA TRP A 56 14.19 33.83 -5.79
C TRP A 56 15.10 34.50 -4.74
N LYS A 57 15.44 33.81 -3.64
CA LYS A 57 16.28 34.35 -2.58
C LYS A 57 17.76 34.08 -2.88
N ASP A 58 18.38 35.13 -3.40
CA ASP A 58 19.82 35.33 -3.59
C ASP A 58 20.48 34.46 -4.70
N PRO A 59 20.46 34.92 -5.97
CA PRO A 59 21.03 34.19 -7.10
C PRO A 59 22.55 33.91 -6.98
N ASN A 60 23.22 34.50 -5.98
CA ASN A 60 24.65 34.33 -5.71
C ASN A 60 24.96 33.26 -4.65
N SER A 61 23.95 32.60 -4.06
CA SER A 61 24.17 31.51 -3.11
C SER A 61 24.56 30.21 -3.84
N SER A 62 25.68 29.59 -3.46
CA SER A 62 26.16 28.32 -4.02
C SER A 62 25.20 27.12 -3.83
N SER A 63 24.18 27.28 -2.98
CA SER A 63 23.10 26.31 -2.73
C SER A 63 21.80 26.61 -3.49
N PHE A 64 21.77 27.69 -4.28
CA PHE A 64 20.59 28.17 -4.98
C PHE A 64 20.42 27.47 -6.34
N TYR A 65 19.24 26.91 -6.59
CA TYR A 65 18.79 26.53 -7.92
C TYR A 65 17.29 26.87 -7.98
N CYS A 66 16.85 27.67 -8.95
CA CYS A 66 15.42 27.99 -9.01
C CYS A 66 14.62 26.91 -9.75
N TYR A 67 15.23 26.12 -10.64
CA TYR A 67 14.59 24.94 -11.22
C TYR A 67 15.62 23.82 -11.35
N ARG A 68 15.29 22.62 -10.89
CA ARG A 68 16.11 21.44 -11.13
C ARG A 68 15.23 20.23 -11.35
N TYR A 69 15.33 19.67 -12.55
CA TYR A 69 14.73 18.42 -12.90
C TYR A 69 15.74 17.27 -12.73
N LYS A 70 15.24 16.15 -12.21
CA LYS A 70 15.92 14.86 -12.22
C LYS A 70 14.94 13.79 -12.65
N THR A 71 15.45 12.79 -13.36
CA THR A 71 14.65 11.67 -13.85
C THR A 71 15.24 10.38 -13.32
N SER A 72 14.36 9.40 -13.08
CA SER A 72 14.73 8.03 -12.79
C SER A 72 13.67 7.09 -13.34
N THR A 73 14.11 6.00 -13.97
CA THR A 73 13.22 4.91 -14.39
C THR A 73 12.91 3.94 -13.24
N THR A 74 13.72 3.97 -12.17
CA THR A 74 13.59 3.07 -11.01
C THR A 74 13.15 3.79 -9.73
N GLY A 75 12.79 5.07 -9.84
CA GLY A 75 12.50 5.94 -8.70
C GLY A 75 13.76 6.45 -7.97
N PHE A 76 13.56 7.26 -6.92
CA PHE A 76 14.64 7.87 -6.13
C PHE A 76 14.75 7.15 -4.77
N ALA A 77 15.62 6.15 -4.68
CA ALA A 77 15.78 5.31 -3.48
C ALA A 77 16.68 5.94 -2.39
N ASP A 78 17.49 6.95 -2.74
CA ASP A 78 18.36 7.63 -1.80
C ASP A 78 18.20 9.17 -1.81
N SER A 79 18.53 9.80 -0.69
CA SER A 79 18.51 11.26 -0.56
C SER A 79 19.63 11.95 -1.35
N LYS A 80 20.62 11.20 -1.86
CA LYS A 80 21.72 11.71 -2.68
C LYS A 80 21.24 12.09 -4.09
N GLY A 81 20.14 11.50 -4.54
CA GLY A 81 19.43 11.84 -5.76
C GLY A 81 18.47 13.02 -5.66
N VAL A 82 17.97 13.37 -4.48
CA VAL A 82 16.91 14.39 -4.33
C VAL A 82 17.51 15.81 -4.35
N PRO A 83 16.98 16.77 -5.13
CA PRO A 83 17.41 18.16 -5.04
C PRO A 83 17.26 18.71 -3.61
N LYS A 84 18.11 19.66 -3.18
CA LYS A 84 18.25 20.02 -1.75
C LYS A 84 17.11 20.88 -1.16
N ASN A 85 16.22 21.44 -1.99
CA ASN A 85 15.17 22.43 -1.68
C ASN A 85 13.87 22.09 -2.45
N VAL A 86 13.23 20.95 -2.21
CA VAL A 86 12.17 20.47 -3.14
C VAL A 86 10.76 20.84 -2.61
N LEU A 87 10.51 20.90 -1.30
CA LEU A 87 9.24 21.33 -0.66
C LEU A 87 9.54 22.69 0.01
N PRO A 88 8.49 23.51 0.16
CA PRO A 88 8.64 24.83 0.73
C PRO A 88 8.93 24.74 2.24
N ASP A 89 10.01 25.37 2.68
CA ASP A 89 10.02 25.97 4.02
C ASP A 89 8.99 27.12 4.03
N LYS A 90 8.49 27.53 5.19
CA LYS A 90 7.64 28.73 5.24
C LYS A 90 8.46 29.90 4.69
N ASP A 91 8.08 30.41 3.52
CA ASP A 91 8.72 31.58 2.97
C ASP A 91 8.45 32.76 3.89
N THR A 92 9.41 33.67 3.96
CA THR A 92 9.35 34.80 4.88
C THR A 92 8.16 35.74 4.60
N ASP A 93 7.61 35.70 3.39
CA ASP A 93 6.43 36.46 2.95
C ASP A 93 5.12 35.64 2.97
N GLY A 94 5.19 34.31 3.16
CA GLY A 94 4.03 33.42 3.12
C GLY A 94 3.50 33.10 1.71
N TRP A 95 4.29 33.36 0.66
CA TRP A 95 3.96 33.07 -0.74
C TRP A 95 5.07 32.26 -1.42
N ASP A 96 4.72 31.30 -2.26
CA ASP A 96 5.66 30.46 -3.01
C ASP A 96 5.36 30.41 -4.52
N SER A 97 6.36 29.97 -5.28
CA SER A 97 6.34 29.94 -6.74
C SER A 97 5.94 28.59 -7.32
N THR A 98 5.10 27.84 -6.58
CA THR A 98 4.68 26.48 -6.94
C THR A 98 4.08 26.39 -8.35
N LEU A 99 3.30 27.39 -8.77
CA LEU A 99 2.66 27.38 -10.10
C LEU A 99 3.67 27.53 -11.24
N ASN A 100 4.75 28.30 -11.02
CA ASN A 100 5.88 28.34 -11.96
C ASN A 100 6.58 26.98 -12.05
N ALA A 101 6.77 26.31 -10.92
CA ALA A 101 7.36 24.97 -10.88
C ALA A 101 6.55 23.97 -11.71
N VAL A 102 5.23 23.96 -11.52
CA VAL A 102 4.28 23.13 -12.29
C VAL A 102 4.33 23.48 -13.76
N TYR A 103 4.29 24.77 -14.11
CA TYR A 103 4.34 25.24 -15.49
C TYR A 103 5.64 24.83 -16.22
N PHE A 104 6.81 25.09 -15.62
CA PHE A 104 8.09 24.74 -16.26
C PHE A 104 8.29 23.23 -16.34
N THR A 105 7.79 22.46 -15.37
CA THR A 105 7.76 21.00 -15.46
C THR A 105 6.95 20.53 -16.66
N ALA A 106 5.77 21.11 -16.90
CA ALA A 106 4.94 20.75 -18.06
C ALA A 106 5.58 21.12 -19.42
N LEU A 107 6.58 22.01 -19.42
CA LEU A 107 7.31 22.44 -20.62
C LEU A 107 8.69 21.82 -20.78
N ASP A 108 9.23 21.18 -19.75
CA ASP A 108 10.59 20.64 -19.78
C ASP A 108 10.70 19.57 -20.88
N SER A 109 11.57 19.84 -21.86
CA SER A 109 11.80 18.97 -23.01
C SER A 109 12.47 17.65 -22.66
N SER A 110 13.06 17.55 -21.46
CA SER A 110 13.61 16.30 -20.95
C SER A 110 12.53 15.34 -20.42
N ILE A 111 11.26 15.76 -20.38
CA ILE A 111 10.12 14.93 -20.00
C ILE A 111 9.33 14.53 -21.25
N ASN A 112 9.16 13.22 -21.45
CA ASN A 112 8.35 12.71 -22.55
C ASN A 112 6.84 12.71 -22.24
N TRP A 113 6.16 13.82 -22.50
CA TRP A 113 4.71 13.98 -22.29
C TRP A 113 3.80 13.32 -23.36
N ARG A 114 4.22 12.20 -23.97
CA ARG A 114 3.47 11.54 -25.07
C ARG A 114 2.34 10.61 -24.59
N SER A 115 2.19 10.40 -23.29
CA SER A 115 1.13 9.54 -22.74
C SER A 115 -0.26 10.15 -22.93
N ASP A 116 -1.28 9.29 -23.00
CA ASP A 116 -2.68 9.68 -22.98
C ASP A 116 -3.12 10.27 -21.63
N THR A 117 -2.39 9.98 -20.57
CA THR A 117 -2.55 10.63 -19.27
C THR A 117 -1.19 10.89 -18.66
N ASN A 118 -0.87 12.18 -18.52
CA ASN A 118 0.32 12.66 -17.83
C ASN A 118 -0.06 13.10 -16.42
N VAL A 119 0.80 12.89 -15.42
CA VAL A 119 0.46 13.24 -14.03
C VAL A 119 1.55 14.09 -13.42
N ILE A 120 1.15 15.20 -12.80
CA ILE A 120 2.02 16.03 -11.94
C ILE A 120 1.44 16.00 -10.54
N VAL A 121 2.26 15.61 -9.55
CA VAL A 121 1.91 15.77 -8.13
C VAL A 121 2.77 16.91 -7.57
N PHE A 122 2.17 17.79 -6.78
CA PHE A 122 2.92 18.85 -6.11
C PHE A 122 2.49 19.00 -4.67
N ILE A 123 3.41 19.47 -3.83
CA ILE A 123 3.15 19.74 -2.42
C ILE A 123 3.44 21.21 -2.17
N SER A 124 2.46 21.90 -1.58
CA SER A 124 2.55 23.34 -1.28
C SER A 124 2.13 23.59 0.16
N ASN A 125 2.68 24.66 0.75
CA ASN A 125 2.39 25.09 2.11
C ASN A 125 2.14 26.61 2.23
N ASN A 126 2.40 27.39 1.17
CA ASN A 126 2.23 28.84 1.12
C ASN A 126 1.18 29.23 0.06
N LEU A 127 0.80 30.53 0.03
CA LEU A 127 0.03 31.17 -1.04
C LEU A 127 0.77 31.12 -2.37
N TRP A 128 0.09 30.93 -3.49
CA TRP A 128 0.76 30.80 -4.78
C TRP A 128 0.98 32.14 -5.44
N LYS A 129 2.22 32.41 -5.85
CA LYS A 129 2.60 33.52 -6.72
C LYS A 129 2.15 33.20 -8.15
N TYR A 130 1.40 34.10 -8.77
CA TYR A 130 1.01 34.08 -10.19
C TYR A 130 0.75 35.50 -10.69
N ALA A 131 0.78 35.74 -12.00
CA ALA A 131 0.82 37.12 -12.54
C ALA A 131 -0.34 38.01 -12.04
N GLU A 132 -1.53 37.43 -11.93
CA GLU A 132 -2.77 38.10 -11.51
C GLU A 132 -3.05 38.00 -10.00
N ASP A 133 -2.10 37.53 -9.17
CA ASP A 133 -2.33 37.38 -7.74
C ASP A 133 -2.52 38.72 -7.01
N GLU A 134 -3.10 38.63 -5.82
CA GLU A 134 -3.31 39.75 -4.90
C GLU A 134 -2.14 39.90 -3.90
N ASN A 135 -0.94 39.41 -4.22
CA ASN A 135 0.20 39.48 -3.29
C ASN A 135 0.53 40.95 -3.00
N PRO A 136 0.36 41.44 -1.74
CA PRO A 136 0.60 42.84 -1.41
C PRO A 136 2.09 43.20 -1.39
N ILE A 137 2.98 42.19 -1.36
CA ILE A 137 4.43 42.35 -1.29
C ILE A 137 5.03 41.68 -2.52
N ARG A 138 4.88 42.33 -3.69
CA ARG A 138 5.46 41.85 -4.95
C ARG A 138 6.98 42.00 -4.94
N GLY A 139 7.67 40.87 -4.92
CA GLY A 139 9.13 40.83 -4.98
C GLY A 139 9.70 41.17 -6.37
N PRO A 140 11.04 41.21 -6.51
CA PRO A 140 11.72 41.49 -7.79
C PRO A 140 11.31 40.56 -8.94
N GLU A 141 10.88 39.34 -8.64
CA GLU A 141 10.41 38.34 -9.61
C GLU A 141 9.24 38.83 -10.46
N TYR A 142 8.38 39.71 -9.92
CA TYR A 142 7.25 40.28 -10.67
C TYR A 142 7.69 41.31 -11.73
N LYS A 143 8.96 41.74 -11.72
CA LYS A 143 9.55 42.63 -12.74
C LYS A 143 10.18 41.86 -13.90
N LEU A 144 10.34 40.54 -13.77
CA LEU A 144 10.86 39.69 -14.82
C LEU A 144 9.82 39.52 -15.94
N PRO A 145 10.24 39.27 -17.19
CA PRO A 145 9.33 38.98 -18.29
C PRO A 145 8.40 37.81 -17.95
N SER A 146 7.11 37.94 -18.27
CA SER A 146 6.17 36.84 -18.08
C SER A 146 6.51 35.66 -19.00
N PRO A 147 6.29 34.42 -18.56
CA PRO A 147 6.39 33.26 -19.43
C PRO A 147 5.52 33.41 -20.68
N ASN A 148 6.00 32.91 -21.82
CA ASN A 148 5.36 33.07 -23.13
C ASN A 148 4.79 31.76 -23.72
N GLY A 149 4.79 30.67 -22.97
CA GLY A 149 4.32 29.35 -23.40
C GLY A 149 5.38 28.48 -24.07
N ASN A 150 6.59 28.98 -24.30
CA ASN A 150 7.68 28.23 -24.90
C ASN A 150 8.65 27.68 -23.84
N PRO A 151 9.31 26.53 -24.10
CA PRO A 151 10.41 26.06 -23.28
C PRO A 151 11.52 27.11 -23.19
N THR A 152 12.14 27.25 -22.02
CA THR A 152 13.26 28.17 -21.79
C THR A 152 14.38 27.44 -21.05
N ASN A 153 15.62 27.75 -21.41
CA ASN A 153 16.81 27.29 -20.66
C ASN A 153 17.04 28.12 -19.39
N PHE A 154 16.31 29.23 -19.23
CA PHE A 154 16.46 30.18 -18.13
C PHE A 154 15.11 30.39 -17.41
N PRO A 155 14.51 29.35 -16.80
CA PRO A 155 13.23 29.47 -16.09
C PRO A 155 13.27 30.49 -14.94
N CYS A 156 14.47 30.78 -14.42
CA CYS A 156 14.70 31.73 -13.33
C CYS A 156 14.68 33.20 -13.76
N GLU A 157 14.72 33.48 -15.05
CA GLU A 157 14.65 34.83 -15.63
C GLU A 157 13.23 35.17 -16.08
N GLN A 158 12.24 34.41 -15.61
CA GLN A 158 10.84 34.60 -15.93
C GLN A 158 10.05 34.92 -14.66
N GLY A 159 9.09 35.83 -14.79
CA GLY A 159 8.20 36.20 -13.70
C GLY A 159 7.12 35.15 -13.44
N PRO A 160 6.20 35.42 -12.51
CA PRO A 160 5.09 34.54 -12.22
C PRO A 160 4.24 34.21 -13.46
N VAL A 161 3.86 32.93 -13.62
CA VAL A 161 3.02 32.47 -14.73
C VAL A 161 1.61 33.03 -14.59
N SER A 162 0.96 33.39 -15.71
CA SER A 162 -0.45 33.76 -15.71
C SER A 162 -1.36 32.54 -15.56
N LYS A 163 -2.54 32.73 -14.96
CA LYS A 163 -3.53 31.65 -14.80
C LYS A 163 -3.91 31.01 -16.13
N LYS A 164 -4.15 31.85 -17.15
CA LYS A 164 -4.51 31.40 -18.50
C LYS A 164 -3.41 30.53 -19.11
N LEU A 165 -2.17 31.01 -19.08
CA LEU A 165 -1.05 30.30 -19.70
C LEU A 165 -0.74 28.98 -18.99
N LEU A 166 -0.86 28.95 -17.67
CA LEU A 166 -0.75 27.71 -16.89
C LEU A 166 -1.77 26.68 -17.39
N PHE A 167 -3.06 27.04 -17.46
CA PHE A 167 -4.11 26.12 -17.89
C PHE A 167 -3.94 25.67 -19.33
N ASP A 168 -3.67 26.59 -20.25
CA ASP A 168 -3.41 26.27 -21.66
C ASP A 168 -2.28 25.25 -21.80
N THR A 169 -1.22 25.40 -20.99
CA THR A 169 -0.07 24.50 -20.98
C THR A 169 -0.42 23.12 -20.44
N LEU A 170 -1.13 23.05 -19.31
CA LEU A 170 -1.51 21.79 -18.67
C LEU A 170 -2.51 20.98 -19.52
N GLU A 171 -3.49 21.64 -20.14
CA GLU A 171 -4.46 21.00 -21.04
C GLU A 171 -3.77 20.49 -22.32
N LYS A 172 -2.91 21.30 -22.94
CA LYS A 172 -2.14 20.90 -24.14
C LYS A 172 -1.30 19.64 -23.89
N ARG A 173 -0.84 19.44 -22.65
CA ARG A 173 -0.05 18.28 -22.23
C ARG A 173 -0.89 17.17 -21.61
N LYS A 174 -2.23 17.25 -21.61
CA LYS A 174 -3.12 16.25 -21.00
C LYS A 174 -2.73 15.91 -19.54
N ILE A 175 -2.36 16.92 -18.76
CA ILE A 175 -1.88 16.71 -17.39
C ILE A 175 -3.05 16.60 -16.40
N LEU A 176 -3.05 15.51 -15.64
CA LEU A 176 -3.75 15.36 -14.37
C LEU A 176 -2.88 15.99 -13.27
N LEU A 177 -3.35 17.06 -12.66
CA LEU A 177 -2.64 17.76 -11.60
C LEU A 177 -3.20 17.38 -10.24
N ILE A 178 -2.33 16.94 -9.33
CA ILE A 178 -2.67 16.60 -7.95
C ILE A 178 -1.84 17.46 -7.00
N GLY A 179 -2.47 18.45 -6.37
CA GLY A 179 -1.88 19.24 -5.30
C GLY A 179 -2.14 18.60 -3.94
N ILE A 180 -1.10 18.52 -3.12
CA ILE A 180 -1.16 18.09 -1.73
C ILE A 180 -0.88 19.31 -0.86
N GLN A 181 -1.85 19.70 -0.05
CA GLN A 181 -1.77 20.90 0.76
C GLN A 181 -1.59 20.56 2.22
N VAL A 182 -0.54 21.12 2.80
CA VAL A 182 -0.33 21.13 4.24
C VAL A 182 -0.81 22.49 4.75
N LEU A 183 -1.65 22.53 5.81
CA LEU A 183 -2.11 23.71 6.57
C LEU A 183 -3.37 24.51 6.12
N THR A 184 -4.04 25.02 7.17
CA THR A 184 -5.22 25.90 7.35
C THR A 184 -6.40 25.76 6.36
N PRO A 185 -7.62 25.43 6.85
CA PRO A 185 -8.83 25.31 6.03
C PRO A 185 -9.17 26.54 5.16
N SER A 186 -8.73 27.74 5.57
CA SER A 186 -8.92 28.98 4.81
C SER A 186 -8.14 28.98 3.49
N ILE A 187 -6.90 28.51 3.49
CA ILE A 187 -6.01 28.44 2.33
C ILE A 187 -6.48 27.33 1.36
N TYR A 188 -6.85 26.16 1.91
CA TYR A 188 -7.39 25.05 1.12
C TYR A 188 -8.63 25.45 0.29
N ARG A 189 -9.53 26.27 0.86
CA ARG A 189 -10.69 26.80 0.12
C ARG A 189 -10.31 27.72 -1.04
N VAL A 190 -9.26 28.53 -0.89
CA VAL A 190 -8.77 29.40 -1.98
C VAL A 190 -8.29 28.54 -3.15
N TYR A 191 -7.56 27.46 -2.88
CA TYR A 191 -6.97 26.61 -3.92
C TYR A 191 -7.97 25.70 -4.62
N THR A 192 -8.90 25.13 -3.87
CA THR A 192 -10.01 24.37 -4.48
C THR A 192 -10.87 25.23 -5.40
N ASN A 193 -10.93 26.55 -5.17
CA ASN A 193 -11.58 27.48 -6.08
C ASN A 193 -10.70 27.92 -7.26
N PHE A 194 -9.37 27.92 -7.10
CA PHE A 194 -8.44 28.37 -8.14
C PHE A 194 -8.66 27.65 -9.48
N PHE A 195 -8.81 26.32 -9.46
CA PHE A 195 -8.94 25.49 -10.66
C PHE A 195 -10.37 25.36 -11.20
N LYS A 196 -11.38 25.93 -10.54
CA LYS A 196 -12.78 25.84 -11.01
C LYS A 196 -13.01 26.52 -12.36
N THR A 197 -12.17 27.48 -12.71
CA THR A 197 -12.26 28.21 -13.98
C THR A 197 -11.36 27.63 -15.07
N ALA A 198 -10.75 26.45 -14.85
CA ALA A 198 -9.99 25.76 -15.88
C ALA A 198 -10.91 25.14 -16.94
N TYR A 199 -10.39 24.82 -18.12
CA TYR A 199 -11.15 24.17 -19.20
C TYR A 199 -11.64 22.77 -18.80
N SER A 200 -10.79 22.00 -18.11
CA SER A 200 -11.13 20.67 -17.58
C SER A 200 -10.97 20.62 -16.05
N PRO A 201 -11.85 21.26 -15.25
CA PRO A 201 -11.69 21.35 -13.79
C PRO A 201 -11.50 19.99 -13.09
N ASN A 202 -12.06 18.93 -13.66
CA ASN A 202 -11.94 17.55 -13.16
C ASN A 202 -10.52 16.96 -13.27
N ASN A 203 -9.61 17.59 -14.01
CA ASN A 203 -8.20 17.17 -14.09
C ASN A 203 -7.35 17.76 -12.93
N TYR A 204 -7.93 18.58 -12.05
CA TYR A 204 -7.20 19.27 -10.98
C TYR A 204 -7.76 18.84 -9.63
N HIS A 205 -6.94 18.14 -8.84
CA HIS A 205 -7.30 17.64 -7.52
C HIS A 205 -6.43 18.30 -6.46
N ILE A 206 -7.05 18.96 -5.48
CA ILE A 206 -6.35 19.50 -4.30
C ILE A 206 -6.76 18.66 -3.10
N LEU A 207 -5.78 18.09 -2.41
CA LEU A 207 -5.95 17.19 -1.28
C LEU A 207 -5.41 17.85 -0.02
N GLU A 208 -6.20 17.85 1.04
CA GLU A 208 -5.77 18.31 2.36
C GLU A 208 -5.06 17.17 3.10
N ILE A 209 -3.91 17.46 3.71
CA ILE A 209 -3.22 16.56 4.62
C ILE A 209 -2.95 17.23 5.97
N ASN A 210 -3.07 16.44 7.04
CA ASN A 210 -2.85 16.88 8.40
C ASN A 210 -1.40 16.64 8.82
N GLY A 211 -0.54 17.63 8.55
CA GLY A 211 0.85 17.66 9.01
C GLY A 211 1.89 17.43 7.91
N THR A 212 3.15 17.70 8.25
CA THR A 212 4.34 17.54 7.38
C THR A 212 5.25 16.41 7.85
N ASP A 213 4.83 15.61 8.82
CA ASP A 213 5.65 14.55 9.40
C ASP A 213 5.67 13.28 8.52
N ALA A 214 6.52 12.32 8.92
CA ALA A 214 6.69 11.06 8.22
C ALA A 214 5.39 10.23 8.16
N THR A 215 4.49 10.40 9.14
CA THR A 215 3.19 9.71 9.19
C THR A 215 2.26 10.26 8.13
N ALA A 216 2.13 11.59 8.04
CA ALA A 216 1.36 12.27 7.00
C ALA A 216 1.90 11.91 5.60
N ALA A 217 3.22 11.89 5.44
CA ALA A 217 3.88 11.51 4.20
C ALA A 217 3.61 10.04 3.81
N GLY A 218 3.65 9.11 4.77
CA GLY A 218 3.31 7.70 4.54
C GLY A 218 1.85 7.49 4.08
N GLY A 219 0.95 8.43 4.40
CA GLY A 219 -0.45 8.41 3.98
C GLY A 219 -0.70 8.94 2.56
N ILE A 220 0.20 9.74 1.98
CA ILE A 220 0.01 10.42 0.69
C ILE A 220 -0.31 9.43 -0.44
N THR A 221 0.43 8.31 -0.51
CA THR A 221 0.23 7.30 -1.55
C THR A 221 -1.21 6.77 -1.57
N LYS A 222 -1.80 6.54 -0.38
CA LYS A 222 -3.19 6.07 -0.26
C LYS A 222 -4.21 7.09 -0.76
N LEU A 223 -3.87 8.38 -0.73
CA LEU A 223 -4.74 9.46 -1.19
C LEU A 223 -4.66 9.68 -2.70
N ILE A 224 -3.45 9.66 -3.27
CA ILE A 224 -3.24 9.98 -4.69
C ILE A 224 -3.51 8.79 -5.63
N MET A 225 -3.20 7.57 -5.19
CA MET A 225 -3.29 6.39 -6.05
C MET A 225 -4.70 6.09 -6.56
N PRO A 226 -5.78 6.23 -5.76
CA PRO A 226 -7.14 6.06 -6.27
C PRO A 226 -7.51 7.03 -7.39
N ILE A 227 -7.04 8.29 -7.31
CA ILE A 227 -7.29 9.33 -8.31
C ILE A 227 -6.58 8.98 -9.62
N ILE A 228 -5.29 8.64 -9.52
CA ILE A 228 -4.48 8.22 -10.67
C ILE A 228 -5.09 6.96 -11.30
N ARG A 229 -5.44 5.95 -10.50
CA ARG A 229 -6.07 4.70 -10.98
C ARG A 229 -7.37 4.97 -11.71
N LYS A 230 -8.25 5.83 -11.18
CA LYS A 230 -9.52 6.17 -11.84
C LYS A 230 -9.31 6.80 -13.22
N ARG A 231 -8.23 7.56 -13.41
CA ARG A 231 -7.95 8.25 -14.68
C ARG A 231 -7.22 7.37 -15.69
N VAL A 232 -6.28 6.56 -15.21
CA VAL A 232 -5.41 5.71 -16.04
C VAL A 232 -6.07 4.36 -16.35
N CYS A 233 -6.92 3.85 -15.47
CA CYS A 233 -7.65 2.60 -15.69
C CYS A 233 -9.05 2.89 -16.24
N THR A 234 -9.14 3.31 -17.51
CA THR A 234 -10.39 3.21 -18.29
C THR A 234 -10.59 1.79 -18.82
N CYS A 235 -10.31 0.78 -17.99
CA CYS A 235 -10.68 -0.58 -18.30
C CYS A 235 -12.20 -0.70 -18.13
N GLU A 236 -12.95 -0.38 -19.18
CA GLU A 236 -14.23 -1.03 -19.37
C GLU A 236 -13.93 -2.53 -19.39
N MET A 237 -14.29 -3.23 -18.32
CA MET A 237 -14.34 -4.68 -18.32
C MET A 237 -15.46 -5.10 -19.26
N SER A 238 -15.20 -5.06 -20.57
CA SER A 238 -16.02 -5.76 -21.54
C SER A 238 -15.81 -7.25 -21.29
N SER A 239 -16.79 -7.85 -20.63
CA SER A 239 -16.88 -9.26 -20.27
C SER A 239 -17.14 -10.19 -21.46
N HIS A 240 -16.77 -9.78 -22.68
CA HIS A 240 -16.96 -10.57 -23.88
C HIS A 240 -15.78 -10.37 -24.83
N LEU A 241 -14.85 -11.33 -24.87
CA LEU A 241 -14.45 -11.97 -26.13
C LEU A 241 -13.52 -13.19 -25.88
N TYR A 242 -14.06 -14.34 -26.31
CA TYR A 242 -13.45 -15.59 -26.78
C TYR A 242 -11.94 -15.87 -26.66
N LEU A 243 -11.71 -16.98 -25.96
CA LEU A 243 -10.66 -18.00 -26.10
C LEU A 243 -9.94 -18.05 -27.47
N THR A 244 -8.62 -17.86 -27.46
CA THR A 244 -7.70 -18.76 -28.17
C THR A 244 -6.44 -19.02 -27.33
N PRO A 245 -5.90 -20.26 -27.31
CA PRO A 245 -4.80 -20.64 -26.44
C PRO A 245 -3.46 -20.26 -27.09
N ARG A 246 -2.86 -19.14 -26.65
CA ARG A 246 -1.42 -18.93 -26.74
C ARG A 246 -0.87 -18.71 -25.35
N LYS A 247 0.27 -19.36 -25.07
CA LYS A 247 0.98 -19.38 -23.78
C LYS A 247 1.11 -17.95 -23.23
N HIS A 248 0.21 -17.59 -22.32
CA HIS A 248 0.11 -16.29 -21.70
C HIS A 248 1.19 -16.12 -20.64
N LEU A 249 2.08 -15.13 -20.83
CA LEU A 249 2.50 -14.29 -19.70
C LEU A 249 1.23 -13.57 -19.24
N ARG A 250 0.51 -14.18 -18.28
CA ARG A 250 -0.64 -13.53 -17.66
C ARG A 250 -0.12 -12.29 -16.94
N PRO A 251 -0.77 -11.11 -17.06
CA PRO A 251 -0.51 -10.05 -16.09
C PRO A 251 -0.67 -10.65 -14.70
N GLU A 252 0.27 -10.38 -13.79
CA GLU A 252 0.25 -10.95 -12.44
C GLU A 252 -1.07 -10.55 -11.75
N GLU A 253 -2.03 -11.46 -11.79
CA GLU A 253 -3.27 -11.38 -11.04
C GLU A 253 -2.89 -11.28 -9.56
N SER A 254 -3.47 -10.33 -8.84
CA SER A 254 -3.25 -10.26 -7.39
C SER A 254 -3.66 -11.59 -6.75
N TYR A 255 -3.04 -11.99 -5.64
CA TYR A 255 -3.48 -13.22 -4.95
C TYR A 255 -4.95 -13.18 -4.55
N LEU A 256 -5.51 -11.99 -4.30
CA LEU A 256 -6.94 -11.81 -4.11
C LEU A 256 -7.73 -12.16 -5.37
N ASP A 257 -7.34 -11.65 -6.55
CA ASP A 257 -7.99 -12.00 -7.82
C ASP A 257 -7.93 -13.50 -8.11
N ARG A 258 -6.81 -14.14 -7.77
CA ARG A 258 -6.62 -15.60 -7.88
C ARG A 258 -7.47 -16.37 -6.87
N ALA A 259 -7.72 -15.81 -5.69
CA ALA A 259 -8.55 -16.41 -4.65
C ALA A 259 -10.05 -16.31 -4.96
N MET A 260 -10.48 -15.21 -5.60
CA MET A 260 -11.90 -14.90 -5.78
C MET A 260 -12.71 -16.00 -6.49
N PRO A 261 -12.23 -16.67 -7.55
CA PRO A 261 -12.92 -17.81 -8.16
C PRO A 261 -13.14 -18.96 -7.17
N LYS A 262 -12.11 -19.33 -6.40
CA LYS A 262 -12.16 -20.39 -5.40
C LYS A 262 -13.14 -20.06 -4.27
N ILE A 263 -13.05 -18.84 -3.74
CA ILE A 263 -13.98 -18.34 -2.73
C ILE A 263 -15.40 -18.36 -3.27
N THR A 264 -15.62 -17.90 -4.50
CA THR A 264 -16.96 -17.90 -5.11
C THR A 264 -17.52 -19.31 -5.25
N PHE A 265 -16.71 -20.27 -5.73
CA PHE A 265 -17.08 -21.67 -5.82
C PHE A 265 -17.45 -22.26 -4.45
N LEU A 266 -16.63 -22.02 -3.43
CA LEU A 266 -16.89 -22.47 -2.06
C LEU A 266 -18.24 -21.98 -1.56
N LEU A 267 -18.52 -20.68 -1.71
CA LEU A 267 -19.77 -20.10 -1.26
C LEU A 267 -20.96 -20.65 -2.05
N ASP A 268 -20.84 -20.81 -3.37
CA ASP A 268 -21.88 -21.39 -4.20
C ASP A 268 -22.20 -22.83 -3.79
N LYS A 269 -21.18 -23.63 -3.55
CA LYS A 269 -21.34 -25.00 -3.10
C LYS A 269 -22.03 -25.05 -1.73
N LEU A 270 -21.51 -24.32 -0.74
CA LEU A 270 -22.02 -24.36 0.63
C LEU A 270 -23.45 -23.84 0.72
N LEU A 271 -23.76 -22.70 0.09
CA LEU A 271 -25.11 -22.12 0.12
C LEU A 271 -26.13 -22.92 -0.70
N LYS A 272 -25.67 -23.67 -1.71
CA LYS A 272 -26.53 -24.61 -2.45
C LYS A 272 -26.88 -25.84 -1.62
N GLU A 273 -25.93 -26.39 -0.88
CA GLU A 273 -26.15 -27.54 0.01
C GLU A 273 -26.97 -27.14 1.25
N ASP A 274 -26.67 -25.98 1.85
CA ASP A 274 -27.40 -25.44 2.99
C ASP A 274 -27.55 -23.91 2.87
N PRO A 275 -28.74 -23.41 2.46
CA PRO A 275 -29.02 -21.98 2.39
C PRO A 275 -28.94 -21.24 3.74
N THR A 276 -28.95 -21.97 4.87
CA THR A 276 -28.81 -21.39 6.21
C THR A 276 -27.35 -21.25 6.67
N THR A 277 -26.40 -21.65 5.82
CA THR A 277 -24.96 -21.49 6.07
C THR A 277 -24.63 -20.07 6.54
N LYS A 278 -23.83 -19.98 7.61
CA LYS A 278 -23.28 -18.72 8.11
C LYS A 278 -21.87 -18.53 7.58
N LEU A 279 -21.62 -17.36 7.01
CA LEU A 279 -20.33 -16.97 6.45
C LEU A 279 -19.69 -15.94 7.37
N HIS A 280 -18.46 -16.21 7.80
CA HIS A 280 -17.70 -15.36 8.71
C HIS A 280 -16.43 -14.89 7.99
N LEU A 281 -16.18 -13.58 8.00
CA LEU A 281 -14.97 -13.00 7.42
C LEU A 281 -14.11 -12.41 8.53
N THR A 282 -12.87 -12.84 8.55
CA THR A 282 -11.80 -12.32 9.40
C THR A 282 -10.60 -12.00 8.52
N THR A 283 -9.89 -10.93 8.82
CA THR A 283 -8.64 -10.54 8.16
C THR A 283 -7.50 -10.61 9.15
N PHE A 284 -6.30 -10.84 8.65
CA PHE A 284 -5.09 -10.79 9.45
C PHE A 284 -3.99 -10.11 8.64
N GLY A 285 -3.03 -9.55 9.35
CA GLY A 285 -1.76 -9.09 8.80
C GLY A 285 -0.66 -9.72 9.64
N ASP A 286 0.28 -8.89 10.10
CA ASP A 286 1.29 -9.32 11.06
C ASP A 286 1.22 -8.53 12.38
N TYR A 287 1.99 -8.96 13.37
CA TYR A 287 2.23 -8.20 14.59
C TYR A 287 2.80 -6.83 14.23
N PRO A 288 2.25 -5.73 14.77
CA PRO A 288 2.66 -4.37 14.42
C PRO A 288 4.02 -4.02 15.03
N THR A 289 5.10 -4.42 14.35
CA THR A 289 6.48 -4.23 14.80
C THR A 289 7.32 -3.57 13.71
N MET A 290 8.52 -3.10 14.09
CA MET A 290 9.42 -2.49 13.12
C MET A 290 10.03 -3.55 12.19
N GLU A 291 10.33 -4.71 12.75
CA GLU A 291 10.94 -5.88 12.13
C GLU A 291 10.03 -6.50 11.08
N ASN A 292 8.71 -6.48 11.34
CA ASN A 292 7.70 -6.93 10.40
C ASN A 292 7.34 -5.84 9.36
N HIS A 293 8.02 -4.69 9.41
CA HIS A 293 7.81 -3.55 8.50
C HIS A 293 6.38 -2.98 8.48
N ASN A 294 5.66 -3.12 9.59
CA ASN A 294 4.26 -2.74 9.70
C ASN A 294 3.94 -2.05 11.04
N LEU A 295 4.89 -1.35 11.66
CA LEU A 295 4.73 -0.69 12.97
C LEU A 295 3.47 0.19 13.11
N ASN A 296 2.98 0.76 12.01
CA ASN A 296 1.77 1.60 11.97
C ASN A 296 0.47 0.80 11.76
N ALA A 297 0.54 -0.53 11.71
CA ALA A 297 -0.60 -1.42 11.63
C ALA A 297 -1.42 -1.32 12.93
N SER A 298 -2.73 -1.20 12.79
CA SER A 298 -3.64 -1.09 13.95
C SER A 298 -4.10 -2.44 14.49
N TYR A 299 -3.82 -3.52 13.76
CA TYR A 299 -4.20 -4.90 14.12
C TYR A 299 -3.33 -5.95 13.40
N CYS A 300 -3.14 -7.09 14.04
CA CYS A 300 -2.63 -8.34 13.46
C CYS A 300 -3.79 -9.27 13.06
N TYR A 301 -4.97 -9.11 13.66
CA TYR A 301 -6.19 -9.85 13.38
C TYR A 301 -7.42 -8.93 13.56
N ARG A 302 -8.42 -9.07 12.69
CA ARG A 302 -9.67 -8.32 12.76
C ARG A 302 -10.84 -9.16 12.27
N TYR A 303 -11.91 -9.19 13.06
CA TYR A 303 -13.21 -9.69 12.60
C TYR A 303 -13.91 -8.62 11.76
N GLU A 304 -14.32 -8.98 10.54
CA GLU A 304 -15.00 -8.08 9.60
C GLU A 304 -16.52 -8.20 9.72
N LEU A 305 -17.06 -9.40 9.51
CA LEU A 305 -18.51 -9.61 9.50
C LEU A 305 -18.94 -11.07 9.63
N THR A 306 -20.24 -11.23 9.90
CA THR A 306 -21.00 -12.47 9.77
C THR A 306 -22.21 -12.20 8.90
N THR A 307 -22.48 -13.05 7.91
CA THR A 307 -23.65 -12.93 7.04
C THR A 307 -24.04 -14.29 6.46
N SER A 308 -25.29 -14.44 6.00
CA SER A 308 -25.70 -15.55 5.13
C SER A 308 -25.90 -15.07 3.68
N ASN A 309 -25.64 -13.80 3.39
CA ASN A 309 -25.78 -13.25 2.05
C ASN A 309 -24.46 -13.34 1.26
N LYS A 310 -24.45 -14.17 0.21
CA LYS A 310 -23.29 -14.35 -0.70
C LYS A 310 -22.74 -13.04 -1.23
N LYS A 311 -23.61 -12.14 -1.71
CA LYS A 311 -23.20 -10.88 -2.34
C LYS A 311 -22.52 -9.95 -1.34
N THR A 312 -23.08 -9.84 -0.13
CA THR A 312 -22.47 -9.07 0.97
C THR A 312 -21.10 -9.63 1.34
N PHE A 313 -20.99 -10.96 1.48
CA PHE A 313 -19.73 -11.61 1.81
C PHE A 313 -18.66 -11.37 0.73
N LEU A 314 -18.96 -11.64 -0.54
CA LEU A 314 -18.03 -11.43 -1.64
C LEU A 314 -17.65 -9.96 -1.83
N SER A 315 -18.58 -9.03 -1.57
CA SER A 315 -18.25 -7.61 -1.57
C SER A 315 -17.27 -7.23 -0.46
N ALA A 316 -17.42 -7.81 0.73
CA ALA A 316 -16.51 -7.56 1.83
C ALA A 316 -15.12 -8.14 1.56
N VAL A 317 -15.04 -9.36 1.02
CA VAL A 317 -13.76 -9.98 0.61
C VAL A 317 -13.03 -9.10 -0.41
N ARG A 318 -13.71 -8.59 -1.43
CA ARG A 318 -13.10 -7.69 -2.44
C ARG A 318 -12.61 -6.36 -1.87
N ASN A 319 -13.18 -5.92 -0.75
CA ASN A 319 -12.81 -4.68 -0.08
C ASN A 319 -11.71 -4.88 0.98
N VAL A 320 -11.21 -6.12 1.16
CA VAL A 320 -10.05 -6.37 2.01
C VAL A 320 -8.83 -5.70 1.38
N ASP A 321 -8.13 -4.89 2.17
CA ASP A 321 -6.85 -4.32 1.77
C ASP A 321 -5.78 -5.41 1.81
N SER A 322 -5.57 -6.09 0.68
CA SER A 322 -4.56 -7.15 0.55
C SER A 322 -3.12 -6.64 0.56
N THR A 323 -2.91 -5.32 0.71
CA THR A 323 -1.57 -4.72 0.90
C THR A 323 -1.20 -4.54 2.37
N TYR A 324 -2.11 -4.93 3.26
CA TYR A 324 -1.95 -4.89 4.71
C TYR A 324 -1.34 -6.20 5.22
N GLY A 325 -0.16 -6.13 5.84
CA GLY A 325 0.57 -7.32 6.31
C GLY A 325 1.97 -6.97 6.77
N GLY A 326 2.70 -7.97 7.26
CA GLY A 326 4.15 -7.88 7.45
C GLY A 326 4.85 -7.82 6.08
N LYS A 327 6.18 -7.71 6.09
CA LYS A 327 7.00 -7.92 4.89
C LYS A 327 8.14 -8.90 5.11
N ASP A 328 8.16 -9.53 6.27
CA ASP A 328 9.05 -10.64 6.56
C ASP A 328 8.48 -11.94 5.97
N GLU A 329 9.27 -13.00 6.05
CA GLU A 329 8.96 -14.28 5.38
C GLU A 329 7.81 -15.05 6.03
N LEU A 330 7.49 -14.73 7.29
CA LEU A 330 6.47 -15.41 8.09
C LEU A 330 5.37 -14.41 8.45
N GLU A 331 4.13 -14.86 8.48
CA GLU A 331 2.96 -14.02 8.79
C GLU A 331 2.16 -14.58 9.97
N SER A 332 1.27 -13.78 10.55
CA SER A 332 0.51 -14.18 11.76
C SER A 332 -0.68 -15.12 11.49
N SER A 333 -0.66 -15.89 10.41
CA SER A 333 -1.77 -16.76 9.99
C SER A 333 -2.13 -17.85 11.01
N LEU A 334 -1.17 -18.35 11.81
CA LEU A 334 -1.46 -19.28 12.92
C LEU A 334 -2.24 -18.59 14.06
N THR A 335 -1.89 -17.35 14.38
CA THR A 335 -2.66 -16.50 15.31
C THR A 335 -4.07 -16.28 14.78
N ALA A 336 -4.20 -16.00 13.47
CA ALA A 336 -5.49 -15.84 12.82
C ALA A 336 -6.35 -17.12 12.92
N LEU A 337 -5.78 -18.31 12.70
CA LEU A 337 -6.49 -19.58 12.86
C LEU A 337 -7.03 -19.75 14.30
N LEU A 338 -6.20 -19.48 15.30
CA LEU A 338 -6.61 -19.57 16.71
C LEU A 338 -7.72 -18.58 17.04
N TYR A 339 -7.56 -17.32 16.63
CA TYR A 339 -8.51 -16.25 16.94
C TYR A 339 -9.81 -16.44 16.19
N THR A 340 -9.81 -16.85 14.92
CA THR A 340 -11.03 -17.21 14.18
C THR A 340 -11.78 -18.36 14.86
N ALA A 341 -11.08 -19.39 15.35
CA ALA A 341 -11.72 -20.52 16.04
C ALA A 341 -12.31 -20.15 17.41
N THR A 342 -11.87 -19.05 18.01
CA THR A 342 -12.23 -18.64 19.38
C THR A 342 -12.93 -17.28 19.45
N GLU A 343 -13.12 -16.61 18.32
CA GLU A 343 -13.70 -15.27 18.20
C GLU A 343 -15.10 -15.20 18.82
N PRO A 344 -15.28 -14.42 19.90
CA PRO A 344 -16.56 -14.32 20.58
C PRO A 344 -17.72 -13.85 19.68
N LYS A 345 -17.42 -13.05 18.65
CA LYS A 345 -18.44 -12.54 17.71
C LYS A 345 -18.96 -13.59 16.72
N ILE A 346 -18.16 -14.60 16.37
CA ILE A 346 -18.55 -15.63 15.40
C ILE A 346 -19.59 -16.58 16.00
N LYS A 347 -19.50 -16.84 17.32
CA LYS A 347 -20.41 -17.74 18.05
C LYS A 347 -20.57 -19.09 17.33
N TRP A 348 -19.43 -19.75 17.10
CA TRP A 348 -19.42 -21.10 16.54
C TRP A 348 -20.38 -22.01 17.28
N SER A 349 -21.04 -22.91 16.54
CA SER A 349 -21.87 -23.94 17.16
C SER A 349 -21.02 -24.81 18.08
N SER A 350 -21.64 -25.30 19.17
CA SER A 350 -21.03 -26.28 20.06
C SER A 350 -20.42 -27.44 19.28
N LYS A 351 -19.31 -27.99 19.77
CA LYS A 351 -18.68 -29.19 19.18
C LYS A 351 -19.65 -30.37 19.05
N ASP A 352 -20.66 -30.44 19.92
CA ASP A 352 -21.65 -31.52 19.96
C ASP A 352 -22.90 -31.21 19.10
N ALA A 353 -22.89 -30.09 18.36
CA ALA A 353 -23.96 -29.75 17.44
C ALA A 353 -24.00 -30.76 16.28
N LYS A 354 -24.97 -31.68 16.34
CA LYS A 354 -25.20 -32.67 15.30
C LYS A 354 -25.44 -31.97 13.95
N ARG A 355 -24.84 -32.51 12.89
CA ARG A 355 -25.03 -32.08 11.49
C ARG A 355 -24.52 -30.66 11.16
N VAL A 356 -23.62 -30.10 11.97
CA VAL A 356 -22.94 -28.84 11.61
C VAL A 356 -21.50 -29.13 11.19
N VAL A 357 -21.15 -28.74 9.97
CA VAL A 357 -19.77 -28.76 9.49
C VAL A 357 -19.16 -27.38 9.75
N LYS A 358 -18.05 -27.34 10.50
CA LYS A 358 -17.26 -26.11 10.68
C LYS A 358 -16.06 -26.15 9.75
N ILE A 359 -15.89 -25.13 8.93
CA ILE A 359 -14.77 -25.01 7.98
C ILE A 359 -14.11 -23.66 8.21
N ILE A 360 -12.79 -23.65 8.40
CA ILE A 360 -11.97 -22.45 8.36
C ILE A 360 -11.15 -22.52 7.08
N ALA A 361 -11.41 -21.59 6.16
CA ALA A 361 -10.57 -21.38 4.99
C ALA A 361 -9.58 -20.26 5.28
N VAL A 362 -8.29 -20.50 5.05
CA VAL A 362 -7.21 -19.51 5.25
C VAL A 362 -6.51 -19.28 3.93
N ALA A 363 -6.46 -18.03 3.49
CA ALA A 363 -5.73 -17.62 2.29
C ALA A 363 -4.51 -16.79 2.69
N SER A 364 -3.32 -17.20 2.21
CA SER A 364 -2.05 -16.54 2.53
C SER A 364 -1.01 -16.87 1.46
N ASP A 365 -0.05 -16.00 1.27
CA ASP A 365 1.14 -16.20 0.44
C ASP A 365 2.39 -16.48 1.27
N ALA A 366 2.26 -16.63 2.60
CA ALA A 366 3.35 -16.82 3.53
C ALA A 366 3.14 -18.02 4.48
N PHE A 367 4.22 -18.49 5.09
CA PHE A 367 4.14 -19.47 6.17
C PHE A 367 3.82 -18.76 7.50
N TRP A 368 3.33 -19.51 8.50
CA TRP A 368 2.92 -18.89 9.77
C TRP A 368 4.08 -18.66 10.75
N LYS A 369 3.92 -17.67 11.63
CA LYS A 369 4.70 -17.53 12.86
C LYS A 369 4.22 -18.49 13.94
N SER A 370 5.14 -19.22 14.57
CA SER A 370 4.83 -20.08 15.71
C SER A 370 5.90 -19.94 16.79
N TYR A 371 5.49 -19.97 18.05
CA TYR A 371 6.44 -20.02 19.17
C TYR A 371 7.06 -21.42 19.39
N SER A 372 6.56 -22.44 18.68
CA SER A 372 7.19 -23.76 18.64
C SER A 372 8.59 -23.75 18.00
N GLU A 373 8.84 -22.78 17.10
CA GLU A 373 10.12 -22.61 16.41
C GLU A 373 10.40 -21.10 16.29
N ILE A 374 11.33 -20.61 17.12
CA ILE A 374 11.70 -19.18 17.13
C ILE A 374 12.79 -18.99 16.06
N PRO A 375 12.50 -18.31 14.94
CA PRO A 375 13.50 -18.07 13.91
C PRO A 375 14.62 -17.16 14.42
N SER A 376 15.82 -17.24 13.85
CA SER A 376 16.91 -16.32 14.19
C SER A 376 16.60 -14.86 13.85
N SER A 377 15.66 -14.64 12.93
CA SER A 377 15.12 -13.33 12.54
C SER A 377 13.88 -12.93 13.34
N ALA A 378 13.58 -13.60 14.47
CA ALA A 378 12.39 -13.32 15.27
C ALA A 378 12.30 -11.85 15.67
N GLY A 379 11.16 -11.24 15.37
CA GLY A 379 10.82 -9.90 15.83
C GLY A 379 10.47 -9.86 17.33
N PRO A 380 10.27 -8.66 17.88
CA PRO A 380 10.01 -8.45 19.30
C PRO A 380 8.69 -9.10 19.78
N GLU A 381 7.78 -9.46 18.87
CA GLU A 381 6.55 -10.17 19.18
C GLU A 381 6.79 -11.52 19.85
N TYR A 382 7.92 -12.17 19.62
CA TYR A 382 8.29 -13.40 20.32
C TYR A 382 8.63 -13.16 21.79
N GLY A 383 8.92 -11.92 22.19
CA GLY A 383 9.10 -11.51 23.58
C GLY A 383 7.81 -11.10 24.30
N TYR A 384 6.68 -11.04 23.60
CA TYR A 384 5.40 -10.68 24.20
C TYR A 384 4.92 -11.74 25.20
N PRO A 385 4.05 -11.37 26.17
CA PRO A 385 3.47 -12.33 27.10
C PRO A 385 2.73 -13.44 26.35
N GLU A 386 2.63 -14.60 26.99
CA GLU A 386 1.79 -15.69 26.52
C GLU A 386 0.32 -15.27 26.49
N GLY A 387 -0.34 -15.51 25.37
CA GLY A 387 -1.78 -15.31 25.25
C GLY A 387 -2.57 -16.40 26.00
N PRO A 388 -3.89 -16.23 26.13
CA PRO A 388 -4.74 -17.27 26.71
C PRO A 388 -4.56 -18.59 25.96
N THR A 389 -4.16 -19.65 26.67
CA THR A 389 -3.92 -20.97 26.07
C THR A 389 -5.17 -21.45 25.35
N GLY A 390 -5.06 -21.66 24.03
CA GLY A 390 -6.18 -22.09 23.18
C GLY A 390 -7.34 -21.09 23.09
N GLY A 391 -7.13 -19.82 23.46
CA GLY A 391 -8.17 -18.79 23.56
C GLY A 391 -7.94 -17.56 22.68
N TYR A 392 -8.94 -16.69 22.69
CA TYR A 392 -8.93 -15.43 21.95
C TYR A 392 -8.10 -14.37 22.68
N GLY A 393 -7.25 -13.64 21.95
CA GLY A 393 -6.40 -12.60 22.50
C GLY A 393 -6.36 -11.35 21.62
N ASN A 394 -5.27 -10.58 21.74
CA ASN A 394 -4.97 -9.44 20.90
C ASN A 394 -3.51 -9.52 20.41
N CYS A 395 -3.02 -8.48 19.74
CA CYS A 395 -1.68 -8.43 19.15
C CYS A 395 -0.57 -8.07 20.15
N SER A 396 -0.89 -8.04 21.44
CA SER A 396 0.06 -7.84 22.53
C SER A 396 0.54 -9.16 23.15
N TYR A 397 0.14 -10.30 22.57
CA TYR A 397 0.60 -11.63 22.96
C TYR A 397 1.53 -12.21 21.90
N ARG A 398 2.45 -13.09 22.32
CA ARG A 398 3.35 -13.76 21.38
C ARG A 398 2.61 -14.67 20.40
N PRO A 399 3.21 -15.04 19.26
CA PRO A 399 2.68 -16.10 18.39
C PRO A 399 2.34 -17.36 19.19
N PRO A 400 1.26 -18.08 18.86
CA PRO A 400 0.90 -19.29 19.60
C PRO A 400 1.79 -20.49 19.23
N TYR A 401 1.77 -21.52 20.05
CA TYR A 401 2.34 -22.82 19.70
C TYR A 401 1.47 -23.51 18.64
N ALA A 402 2.08 -24.03 17.58
CA ALA A 402 1.36 -24.70 16.51
C ALA A 402 0.52 -25.89 17.04
N ASN A 403 1.08 -26.65 17.98
CA ASN A 403 0.41 -27.79 18.59
C ASN A 403 -0.89 -27.39 19.29
N ASP A 404 -0.89 -26.27 20.01
CA ASP A 404 -2.07 -25.80 20.76
C ASP A 404 -3.18 -25.35 19.82
N VAL A 405 -2.83 -24.64 18.74
CA VAL A 405 -3.80 -24.20 17.73
C VAL A 405 -4.39 -25.40 16.99
N LEU A 406 -3.55 -26.31 16.51
CA LEU A 406 -4.04 -27.49 15.78
C LEU A 406 -4.86 -28.42 16.68
N ALA A 407 -4.46 -28.61 17.94
CA ALA A 407 -5.25 -29.34 18.93
C ALA A 407 -6.61 -28.66 19.18
N ARG A 408 -6.63 -27.32 19.29
CA ARG A 408 -7.87 -26.54 19.43
C ARG A 408 -8.81 -26.76 18.26
N LEU A 409 -8.31 -26.71 17.02
CA LEU A 409 -9.11 -26.95 15.82
C LEU A 409 -9.72 -28.36 15.82
N VAL A 410 -8.93 -29.38 16.18
CA VAL A 410 -9.38 -30.78 16.22
C VAL A 410 -10.44 -31.00 17.31
N ASN A 411 -10.18 -30.49 18.52
CA ASN A 411 -11.06 -30.62 19.69
C ASN A 411 -12.41 -29.93 19.49
N GLU A 412 -12.42 -28.82 18.76
CA GLU A 412 -13.64 -28.12 18.38
C GLU A 412 -14.23 -28.62 17.06
N ASN A 413 -13.69 -29.68 16.45
CA ASN A 413 -14.19 -30.29 15.23
C ASN A 413 -14.25 -29.34 14.01
N PHE A 414 -13.21 -28.52 13.82
CA PHE A 414 -13.02 -27.72 12.61
C PHE A 414 -12.36 -28.55 11.49
N ASN A 415 -12.79 -28.30 10.26
CA ASN A 415 -12.07 -28.65 9.06
C ASN A 415 -11.27 -27.43 8.57
N LEU A 416 -10.06 -27.66 8.09
CA LEU A 416 -9.14 -26.62 7.64
C LEU A 416 -8.98 -26.69 6.11
N LEU A 417 -9.14 -25.55 5.45
CA LEU A 417 -8.94 -25.40 4.01
C LEU A 417 -7.87 -24.33 3.74
N PRO A 418 -6.58 -24.67 3.72
CA PRO A 418 -5.55 -23.73 3.34
C PRO A 418 -5.56 -23.49 1.82
N VAL A 419 -5.57 -22.22 1.43
CA VAL A 419 -5.41 -21.72 0.07
C VAL A 419 -4.13 -20.91 0.05
N ILE A 420 -3.00 -21.61 -0.08
CA ILE A 420 -1.67 -20.99 0.05
C ILE A 420 -1.08 -20.71 -1.32
N TYR A 421 -0.47 -19.54 -1.46
CA TYR A 421 0.19 -19.09 -2.67
C TYR A 421 1.71 -19.15 -2.51
N GLY A 422 2.40 -19.49 -3.61
CA GLY A 422 3.82 -19.79 -3.62
C GLY A 422 4.08 -21.26 -3.33
N SER A 423 4.80 -21.93 -4.22
CA SER A 423 5.10 -23.37 -4.11
C SER A 423 5.84 -23.70 -2.81
N TYR A 424 6.86 -22.91 -2.45
CA TYR A 424 7.64 -23.12 -1.23
C TYR A 424 6.76 -23.07 0.05
N ASN A 425 5.87 -22.08 0.15
CA ASN A 425 5.00 -21.96 1.32
C ASN A 425 3.92 -23.04 1.33
N THR A 426 3.38 -23.40 0.16
CA THR A 426 2.43 -24.50 0.01
C THR A 426 3.00 -25.83 0.51
N ASP A 427 4.23 -26.16 0.11
CA ASP A 427 4.91 -27.38 0.55
C ASP A 427 5.15 -27.37 2.06
N ARG A 428 5.61 -26.24 2.62
CA ARG A 428 5.85 -26.10 4.06
C ARG A 428 4.56 -26.22 4.89
N TRP A 429 3.45 -25.65 4.44
CA TRP A 429 2.11 -25.84 5.04
C TRP A 429 1.70 -27.31 4.99
N ASN A 430 1.79 -27.94 3.83
CA ASN A 430 1.38 -29.33 3.64
C ASN A 430 2.22 -30.29 4.50
N ASP A 431 3.55 -30.17 4.50
CA ASP A 431 4.46 -31.00 5.29
C ASP A 431 4.18 -30.86 6.79
N THR A 432 3.97 -29.63 7.26
CA THR A 432 3.68 -29.38 8.68
C THR A 432 2.34 -30.00 9.09
N LEU A 433 1.29 -29.82 8.27
CA LEU A 433 -0.03 -30.39 8.54
C LEU A 433 -0.02 -31.93 8.45
N ARG A 434 0.70 -32.52 7.49
CA ARG A 434 0.88 -33.98 7.36
C ARG A 434 1.54 -34.61 8.59
N ASN A 435 2.54 -33.91 9.14
CA ASN A 435 3.26 -34.36 10.33
C ASN A 435 2.40 -34.26 11.59
N PHE A 436 1.37 -33.41 11.58
CA PHE A 436 0.44 -33.28 12.69
C PHE A 436 -0.72 -34.28 12.60
N ARG A 437 -0.47 -35.52 13.06
CA ARG A 437 -1.39 -36.68 12.92
C ARG A 437 -2.86 -36.39 13.26
N LEU A 438 -3.13 -35.50 14.22
CA LEU A 438 -4.49 -35.20 14.68
C LEU A 438 -5.35 -34.45 13.66
N ILE A 439 -4.76 -33.73 12.70
CA ILE A 439 -5.52 -32.95 11.70
C ILE A 439 -5.58 -33.63 10.33
N ASN A 440 -4.87 -34.75 10.13
CA ASN A 440 -4.66 -35.37 8.82
C ASN A 440 -5.93 -35.71 8.03
N ASP A 441 -7.05 -35.99 8.68
CA ASP A 441 -8.32 -36.28 8.02
C ASP A 441 -9.31 -35.09 8.02
N LYS A 442 -8.88 -33.95 8.56
CA LYS A 442 -9.64 -32.70 8.74
C LYS A 442 -9.07 -31.52 7.96
N TYR A 443 -8.03 -31.69 7.14
CA TYR A 443 -7.60 -30.64 6.22
C TYR A 443 -7.61 -31.10 4.77
N TYR A 444 -7.64 -30.12 3.87
CA TYR A 444 -7.40 -30.30 2.46
C TYR A 444 -6.63 -29.10 1.93
N MET A 445 -5.45 -29.35 1.38
CA MET A 445 -4.59 -28.32 0.81
C MET A 445 -5.07 -27.98 -0.60
N GLU A 446 -5.58 -26.77 -0.80
CA GLU A 446 -6.03 -26.33 -2.12
C GLU A 446 -4.83 -26.01 -3.01
N SER A 447 -4.79 -26.60 -4.21
CA SER A 447 -3.67 -26.46 -5.14
C SER A 447 -3.67 -25.07 -5.79
N GLU A 448 -2.52 -24.41 -5.79
CA GLU A 448 -2.29 -23.19 -6.57
C GLU A 448 -2.31 -23.46 -8.09
N SER A 449 -1.93 -24.69 -8.49
CA SER A 449 -1.67 -25.08 -9.88
C SER A 449 -2.88 -25.62 -10.63
N GLU A 450 -3.99 -25.90 -9.95
CA GLU A 450 -5.21 -26.35 -10.63
C GLU A 450 -5.77 -25.22 -11.51
N PRO A 451 -6.17 -25.52 -12.76
CA PRO A 451 -6.77 -24.52 -13.63
C PRO A 451 -7.96 -23.89 -12.91
N ILE A 452 -8.12 -22.57 -13.06
CA ILE A 452 -9.06 -21.66 -12.34
C ILE A 452 -10.53 -22.15 -12.31
N TYR A 453 -10.88 -23.23 -13.03
CA TYR A 453 -12.24 -23.74 -13.20
C TYR A 453 -12.43 -25.23 -12.91
N ASN A 454 -11.41 -25.98 -12.49
CA ASN A 454 -11.61 -27.35 -12.02
C ASN A 454 -11.54 -27.37 -10.49
N PHE A 455 -12.67 -27.62 -9.84
CA PHE A 455 -12.80 -27.69 -8.39
C PHE A 455 -13.33 -29.06 -7.93
N ASP A 456 -13.16 -30.12 -8.72
CA ASP A 456 -13.72 -31.44 -8.43
C ASP A 456 -13.15 -32.05 -7.14
N SER A 457 -11.84 -31.89 -6.92
CA SER A 457 -11.15 -32.34 -5.69
C SER A 457 -11.68 -31.61 -4.46
N LEU A 458 -11.88 -30.29 -4.57
CA LEU A 458 -12.44 -29.46 -3.51
C LEU A 458 -13.91 -29.81 -3.24
N ASN A 459 -14.72 -29.99 -4.29
CA ASN A 459 -16.11 -30.44 -4.21
C ASN A 459 -16.22 -31.78 -3.48
N THR A 460 -15.39 -32.76 -3.88
CA THR A 460 -15.35 -34.09 -3.28
C THR A 460 -14.97 -34.02 -1.80
N THR A 461 -14.01 -33.16 -1.46
CA THR A 461 -13.60 -32.93 -0.08
C THR A 461 -14.73 -32.37 0.77
N ILE A 462 -15.44 -31.34 0.28
CA ILE A 462 -16.56 -30.73 0.99
C ILE A 462 -17.69 -31.75 1.21
N ASN A 463 -18.04 -32.53 0.19
CA ASN A 463 -19.03 -33.60 0.32
C ASN A 463 -18.60 -34.63 1.37
N ARG A 464 -17.33 -35.05 1.37
CA ARG A 464 -16.80 -35.97 2.37
C ARG A 464 -16.90 -35.41 3.80
N TRP A 465 -16.64 -34.11 3.99
CA TRP A 465 -16.79 -33.47 5.30
C TRP A 465 -18.26 -33.40 5.73
N ALA A 466 -19.18 -33.11 4.80
CA ALA A 466 -20.61 -33.16 5.05
C ALA A 466 -21.09 -34.57 5.43
N ASP A 467 -20.70 -35.60 4.67
CA ASP A 467 -21.10 -36.99 4.91
C ASP A 467 -20.60 -37.52 6.26
N LYS A 468 -19.37 -37.16 6.65
CA LYS A 468 -18.85 -37.51 7.98
C LYS A 468 -19.70 -36.92 9.10
N SER A 469 -20.16 -35.67 8.94
CA SER A 469 -20.99 -34.98 9.95
C SER A 469 -22.43 -35.52 10.03
N GLY A 470 -22.93 -36.15 8.96
CA GLY A 470 -24.26 -36.75 8.91
C GLY A 470 -24.36 -38.13 9.55
N LYS A 471 -23.21 -38.82 9.75
CA LYS A 471 -23.12 -40.17 10.32
C LYS A 471 -22.90 -40.19 11.84
N THR A 472 -22.62 -39.04 12.45
CA THR A 472 -22.46 -38.83 13.91
C THR A 472 -23.67 -38.12 14.50
#